data_AF-A0A7C5GPF9-F1
#
_entry.id   AF-A0A7C5GPF9-F1
#
_cell.length_a   1.000
_cell.length_b   1.000
_cell.length_c   1.000
_cell.angle_alpha   90.00
_cell.angle_beta   90.00
_cell.angle_gamma   90.00
#
_symmetry.space_group_name_H-M   'P 1'
#
loop_
_entity.id
_entity.type
_entity.pdbx_description
1 polymer ?
#
loop_
_entity_poly.entity_id
_entity_poly.type
_entity_poly.pdbx_seq_one_letter_code
_entity_poly.pdbx_strand_id
1 'polypeptide(L)'
;MRTSINNKLIGSFVVGALFALVLLGWSLLTIESLLNTMNKMETLSIRVDKTNALNFNIQKLIKISDEYMLTGDIKKRDEFDRLITELADILAVLGKQKGDKRWDEMSEKVKKEVTRLSEMVVEIMFIDNPIGNKKAIELMGKVSELGERLIKDIERFNHIASEDRDKLALVASRMAERTRLMVYTFPVAGLVLLAILYVYLKRYISTPLLELYRGAERVSRGDYT
;
A
#
# COMPACT_ATOMS: atom_id res chain seq x y z
N MET A 1 24.89 28.52 41.70
CA MET A 1 26.08 27.84 41.13
C MET A 1 26.46 28.50 39.81
N ARG A 2 27.68 29.05 39.69
CA ARG A 2 28.14 29.76 38.49
C ARG A 2 28.78 28.74 37.54
N THR A 3 28.05 28.29 36.53
CA THR A 3 28.56 27.32 35.54
C THR A 3 29.62 27.95 34.65
N SER A 4 30.71 27.22 34.38
CA SER A 4 31.78 27.68 33.49
C SER A 4 31.26 27.90 32.07
N ILE A 5 31.89 28.81 31.31
CA ILE A 5 31.50 29.11 29.92
C ILE A 5 31.53 27.85 29.05
N ASN A 6 32.51 26.96 29.29
CA ASN A 6 32.63 25.67 28.59
C ASN A 6 31.39 24.78 28.82
N ASN A 7 30.89 24.69 30.07
CA ASN A 7 29.69 23.90 30.37
C ASN A 7 28.43 24.47 29.71
N LYS A 8 28.36 25.80 29.48
CA LYS A 8 27.24 26.43 28.76
C LYS A 8 27.28 26.15 27.25
N LEU A 9 28.47 26.19 26.66
CA LEU A 9 28.68 25.82 25.25
C LEU A 9 28.34 24.35 25.00
N ILE A 10 28.91 23.44 25.81
CA ILE A 10 28.63 22.01 25.74
C ILE A 10 27.13 21.74 25.94
N GLY A 11 26.50 22.38 26.94
CA GLY A 11 25.06 22.25 27.17
C GLY A 11 24.22 22.65 25.95
N SER A 12 24.54 23.76 25.29
CA SER A 12 23.82 24.20 24.08
C SER A 12 23.94 23.21 22.91
N PHE A 13 25.12 22.62 22.74
CA PHE A 13 25.38 21.62 21.71
C PHE A 13 24.64 20.31 22.01
N VAL A 14 24.65 19.87 23.27
CA VAL A 14 23.91 18.69 23.71
C VAL A 14 22.40 18.86 23.51
N VAL A 15 21.83 20.02 23.82
CA VAL A 15 20.41 20.30 23.58
C VAL A 15 20.06 20.24 22.09
N GLY A 16 20.89 20.86 21.23
CA GLY A 16 20.71 20.80 19.79
C GLY A 16 20.81 19.36 19.24
N ALA A 17 21.80 18.60 19.71
CA ALA A 17 21.99 17.21 19.32
C ALA A 17 20.83 16.31 19.77
N LEU A 18 20.34 16.47 21.01
CA LEU A 18 19.18 15.74 21.50
C LEU A 18 17.93 16.06 20.69
N PHE A 19 17.69 17.34 20.37
CA PHE A 19 16.56 17.73 19.53
C PHE A 19 16.65 17.10 18.13
N ALA A 20 17.82 17.14 17.51
CA ALA A 20 18.05 16.50 16.22
C ALA A 20 17.81 14.98 16.27
N LEU A 21 18.27 14.30 17.32
CA LEU A 21 18.03 12.86 17.51
C LEU A 21 16.55 12.53 17.68
N VAL A 22 15.80 13.34 18.42
CA VAL A 22 14.34 13.16 18.58
C VAL A 22 13.65 13.32 17.22
N LEU A 23 14.01 14.34 16.44
CA LEU A 23 13.45 14.55 15.10
C LEU A 23 13.77 13.40 14.15
N LEU A 24 15.03 12.95 14.12
CA LEU A 24 15.47 11.84 13.27
C LEU A 24 14.79 10.53 13.65
N GLY A 25 14.77 10.18 14.94
CA GLY A 25 14.09 8.97 15.42
C GLY A 25 12.61 8.97 15.07
N TRP A 26 11.93 10.10 15.27
CA TRP A 26 10.51 10.23 14.91
C TRP A 26 10.26 10.15 13.40
N SER A 27 11.13 10.77 12.60
CA SER A 27 11.06 10.73 11.14
C SER A 27 11.19 9.29 10.62
N LEU A 28 12.13 8.52 11.15
CA LEU A 28 12.32 7.11 10.79
C LEU A 28 11.07 6.28 11.08
N LEU A 29 10.49 6.41 12.29
CA LEU A 29 9.25 5.71 12.65
C LEU A 29 8.08 6.07 11.72
N THR A 30 7.97 7.34 11.34
CA THR A 30 6.90 7.82 10.46
C THR A 30 7.07 7.27 9.04
N ILE A 31 8.29 7.29 8.51
CA ILE A 31 8.62 6.76 7.18
C ILE A 31 8.33 5.26 7.13
N GLU A 32 8.76 4.49 8.13
CA GLU A 32 8.52 3.05 8.19
C GLU A 32 7.02 2.73 8.24
N SER A 33 6.25 3.50 9.02
CA SER A 33 4.80 3.35 9.10
C SER A 33 4.09 3.66 7.77
N LEU A 34 4.56 4.68 7.05
CA LEU A 34 4.06 5.04 5.71
C LEU A 34 4.38 3.93 4.69
N LEU A 35 5.62 3.46 4.64
CA LEU A 35 6.05 2.38 3.73
C LEU A 35 5.24 1.11 3.98
N ASN A 36 5.05 0.72 5.24
CA ASN A 36 4.22 -0.44 5.58
C ASN A 36 2.75 -0.26 5.14
N THR A 37 2.21 0.95 5.24
CA THR A 37 0.85 1.25 4.79
C THR A 37 0.74 1.22 3.27
N MET A 38 1.72 1.77 2.56
CA MET A 38 1.79 1.73 1.09
C MET A 38 1.89 0.30 0.56
N ASN A 39 2.78 -0.51 1.12
CA ASN A 39 2.93 -1.91 0.72
C ASN A 39 1.63 -2.71 0.94
N LYS A 40 0.94 -2.46 2.06
CA LYS A 40 -0.38 -3.07 2.31
C LYS A 40 -1.43 -2.58 1.31
N MET A 41 -1.41 -1.30 0.96
CA MET A 41 -2.34 -0.72 -0.02
C MET A 41 -2.14 -1.32 -1.41
N GLU A 42 -0.88 -1.45 -1.85
CA GLU A 42 -0.53 -2.11 -3.11
C GLU A 42 -1.02 -3.56 -3.13
N THR A 43 -0.79 -4.29 -2.04
CA THR A 43 -1.26 -5.67 -1.88
C THR A 43 -2.79 -5.77 -2.01
N LEU A 44 -3.54 -4.85 -1.40
CA LEU A 44 -5.01 -4.83 -1.48
C LEU A 44 -5.51 -4.36 -2.86
N SER A 45 -4.81 -3.44 -3.52
CA SER A 45 -5.12 -3.05 -4.89
C SER A 45 -4.98 -4.24 -5.84
N ILE A 46 -3.89 -5.00 -5.72
CA ILE A 46 -3.69 -6.23 -6.51
C ILE A 46 -4.85 -7.21 -6.29
N ARG A 47 -5.37 -7.35 -5.06
CA ARG A 47 -6.54 -8.20 -4.79
C ARG A 47 -7.76 -7.74 -5.58
N VAL A 48 -8.13 -6.46 -5.44
CA VAL A 48 -9.29 -5.87 -6.12
C VAL A 48 -9.16 -6.02 -7.65
N ASP A 49 -8.00 -5.67 -8.19
CA ASP A 49 -7.76 -5.73 -9.63
C ASP A 49 -7.84 -7.17 -10.16
N LYS A 50 -7.26 -8.13 -9.42
CA LYS A 50 -7.28 -9.54 -9.82
C LYS A 50 -8.65 -10.18 -9.63
N THR A 51 -9.45 -9.81 -8.61
CA THR A 51 -10.83 -10.28 -8.48
C THR A 51 -11.73 -9.70 -9.57
N ASN A 52 -11.52 -8.45 -9.97
CA ASN A 52 -12.23 -7.85 -11.11
C ASN A 52 -11.86 -8.53 -12.43
N ALA A 53 -10.56 -8.75 -12.67
CA ALA A 53 -10.09 -9.48 -13.85
C ALA A 53 -10.64 -10.92 -13.89
N LEU A 54 -10.74 -11.59 -12.73
CA LEU A 54 -11.35 -12.91 -12.63
C LEU A 54 -12.82 -12.88 -13.09
N ASN A 55 -13.61 -11.91 -12.60
CA ASN A 55 -15.02 -11.76 -13.00
C ASN A 55 -15.15 -11.59 -14.52
N PHE A 56 -14.34 -10.70 -15.10
CA PHE A 56 -14.33 -10.45 -16.53
C PHE A 56 -13.96 -11.71 -17.34
N ASN A 57 -12.91 -12.42 -16.93
CA ASN A 57 -12.45 -13.62 -17.64
C ASN A 57 -13.45 -14.78 -17.53
N ILE A 58 -14.17 -14.92 -16.41
CA ILE A 58 -15.24 -15.92 -16.27
C ILE A 58 -16.42 -15.62 -17.20
N GLN A 59 -16.86 -14.36 -17.26
CA GLN A 59 -17.92 -13.96 -18.21
C GLN A 59 -17.49 -14.21 -19.65
N LYS A 60 -16.24 -13.88 -19.99
CA LYS A 60 -15.66 -14.12 -21.32
C LYS A 60 -15.56 -15.61 -21.65
N LEU A 61 -15.20 -16.45 -20.68
CA LEU A 61 -15.13 -17.90 -20.83
C LEU A 61 -16.51 -18.50 -21.19
N ILE A 62 -17.55 -18.10 -20.45
CA ILE A 62 -18.94 -18.52 -20.72
C ILE A 62 -19.34 -18.07 -22.13
N LYS A 63 -19.05 -16.81 -22.49
CA LYS A 63 -19.39 -16.26 -23.81
C LYS A 63 -18.71 -17.01 -24.96
N ILE A 64 -17.43 -17.34 -24.84
CA ILE A 64 -16.70 -18.07 -25.89
C ILE A 64 -17.26 -19.48 -26.07
N SER A 65 -17.69 -20.12 -24.97
CA SER A 65 -18.36 -21.42 -24.99
C SER A 65 -19.66 -21.36 -25.76
N ASP A 66 -20.49 -20.34 -25.49
CA ASP A 66 -21.73 -20.09 -26.22
C ASP A 66 -21.49 -19.82 -27.71
N GLU A 67 -20.53 -18.94 -28.03
CA GLU A 67 -20.16 -18.62 -29.41
C GLU A 67 -19.64 -19.85 -30.18
N TYR A 68 -18.82 -20.71 -29.54
CA TYR A 68 -18.34 -21.95 -30.14
C TYR A 68 -19.50 -22.91 -30.44
N MET A 69 -20.49 -23.00 -29.55
CA MET A 69 -21.67 -23.83 -29.78
C MET A 69 -22.57 -23.35 -30.92
N LEU A 70 -22.64 -22.04 -31.12
CA LEU A 70 -23.43 -21.45 -32.20
C LEU A 70 -22.74 -21.54 -33.56
N THR A 71 -21.40 -21.41 -33.59
CA THR A 71 -20.63 -21.24 -34.84
C THR A 71 -19.81 -22.46 -35.24
N GLY A 72 -19.41 -23.30 -34.29
CA GLY A 72 -18.44 -24.37 -34.50
C GLY A 72 -17.02 -23.87 -34.87
N ASP A 73 -16.72 -22.58 -34.68
CA ASP A 73 -15.44 -22.00 -35.09
C ASP A 73 -14.29 -22.49 -34.20
N ILE A 74 -13.33 -23.20 -34.78
CA ILE A 74 -12.14 -23.73 -34.10
C ILE A 74 -11.30 -22.61 -33.47
N LYS A 75 -11.32 -21.39 -34.00
CA LYS A 75 -10.59 -20.24 -33.40
C LYS A 75 -11.04 -19.96 -31.96
N LYS A 76 -12.27 -20.34 -31.60
CA LYS A 76 -12.78 -20.21 -30.23
C LYS A 76 -12.06 -21.14 -29.25
N ARG A 77 -11.50 -22.26 -29.72
CA ARG A 77 -10.64 -23.14 -28.92
C ARG A 77 -9.31 -22.47 -28.58
N ASP A 78 -8.70 -21.77 -29.54
CA ASP A 78 -7.47 -21.01 -29.28
C ASP A 78 -7.70 -19.85 -28.29
N GLU A 79 -8.84 -19.15 -28.41
CA GLU A 79 -9.23 -18.10 -27.45
C GLU A 79 -9.47 -18.69 -26.04
N PHE A 80 -10.08 -19.88 -25.98
CA PHE A 80 -10.30 -20.62 -24.74
C PHE A 80 -8.98 -20.99 -24.04
N ASP A 81 -8.02 -21.56 -24.76
CA ASP A 81 -6.73 -21.98 -24.19
C ASP A 81 -5.97 -20.79 -23.56
N ARG A 82 -6.02 -19.63 -24.22
CA ARG A 82 -5.46 -18.39 -23.68
C ARG A 82 -6.16 -17.97 -22.39
N LEU A 83 -7.49 -18.03 -22.35
CA LEU A 83 -8.26 -17.63 -21.16
C LEU A 83 -8.05 -18.55 -19.98
N ILE A 84 -7.93 -19.87 -20.19
CA ILE A 84 -7.62 -20.79 -19.10
C ILE A 84 -6.25 -20.48 -18.51
N THR A 85 -5.26 -20.15 -19.34
CA THR A 85 -3.94 -19.73 -18.88
C THR A 85 -4.03 -18.45 -18.05
N GLU A 86 -4.74 -17.43 -18.53
CA GLU A 86 -4.94 -16.18 -17.80
C GLU A 86 -5.69 -16.39 -16.46
N LEU A 87 -6.71 -17.26 -16.44
CA LEU A 87 -7.43 -17.62 -15.22
C LEU A 87 -6.53 -18.34 -14.21
N ALA A 88 -5.69 -19.26 -14.68
CA ALA A 88 -4.73 -19.96 -13.82
C ALA A 88 -3.73 -18.99 -13.19
N ASP A 89 -3.21 -18.03 -13.97
CA ASP A 89 -2.31 -16.99 -13.47
C ASP A 89 -2.99 -16.08 -12.43
N ILE A 90 -4.23 -15.67 -12.69
CA ILE A 90 -5.02 -14.86 -11.74
C ILE A 90 -5.22 -15.63 -10.43
N LEU A 91 -5.63 -16.89 -10.50
CA LEU A 91 -5.83 -17.74 -9.32
C LEU A 91 -4.52 -18.01 -8.57
N ALA A 92 -3.40 -18.17 -9.27
CA ALA A 92 -2.09 -18.34 -8.65
C ALA A 92 -1.64 -17.07 -7.91
N VAL A 93 -1.90 -15.88 -8.48
CA VAL A 93 -1.64 -14.60 -7.81
C VAL A 93 -2.52 -14.45 -6.59
N LEU A 94 -3.84 -14.67 -6.71
CA LEU A 94 -4.80 -14.55 -5.62
C LEU A 94 -4.50 -15.55 -4.48
N GLY A 95 -4.13 -16.79 -4.81
CA GLY A 95 -3.77 -17.82 -3.82
C GLY A 95 -2.47 -17.55 -3.07
N LYS A 96 -1.59 -16.68 -3.58
CA LYS A 96 -0.39 -16.21 -2.85
C LYS A 96 -0.71 -15.06 -1.89
N GLN A 97 -1.85 -14.39 -2.05
CA GLN A 97 -2.26 -13.31 -1.17
C GLN A 97 -2.83 -13.88 0.13
N LYS A 98 -2.11 -13.69 1.25
CA LYS A 98 -2.59 -14.12 2.58
C LYS A 98 -3.62 -13.15 3.13
N GLY A 99 -4.83 -13.61 3.43
CA GLY A 99 -5.87 -12.76 4.01
C GLY A 99 -6.28 -13.16 5.42
N ASP A 100 -7.44 -12.66 5.82
CA ASP A 100 -8.14 -13.19 6.98
C ASP A 100 -8.85 -14.53 6.62
N LYS A 101 -9.49 -15.14 7.60
CA LYS A 101 -10.23 -16.39 7.39
C LYS A 101 -11.29 -16.27 6.29
N ARG A 102 -11.96 -15.11 6.18
CA ARG A 102 -13.00 -14.86 5.16
C ARG A 102 -12.41 -14.85 3.75
N TRP A 103 -11.26 -14.19 3.58
CA TRP A 103 -10.51 -14.16 2.34
C TRP A 103 -10.05 -15.55 1.92
N ASP A 104 -9.41 -16.30 2.83
CA ASP A 104 -8.86 -17.62 2.53
C ASP A 104 -9.96 -18.63 2.16
N GLU A 105 -11.09 -18.62 2.89
CA GLU A 105 -12.26 -19.46 2.60
C GLU A 105 -12.87 -19.13 1.23
N MET A 106 -13.03 -17.84 0.91
CA MET A 106 -13.60 -17.40 -0.37
C MET A 106 -12.65 -17.70 -1.53
N SER A 107 -11.34 -17.48 -1.35
CA SER A 107 -10.32 -17.79 -2.36
C SER A 107 -10.33 -19.27 -2.74
N GLU A 108 -10.39 -20.16 -1.74
CA GLU A 108 -10.40 -21.61 -1.99
C GLU A 108 -11.73 -22.06 -2.63
N LYS A 109 -12.86 -21.49 -2.21
CA LYS A 109 -14.16 -21.75 -2.82
C LYS A 109 -14.16 -21.34 -4.30
N VAL A 110 -13.80 -20.09 -4.59
CA VAL A 110 -13.77 -19.55 -5.96
C VAL A 110 -12.82 -20.35 -6.83
N LYS A 111 -11.63 -20.70 -6.33
CA LYS A 111 -10.68 -21.53 -7.06
C LYS A 111 -11.29 -22.86 -7.49
N LYS A 112 -11.95 -23.58 -6.58
CA LYS A 112 -12.62 -24.87 -6.90
C LYS A 112 -13.72 -24.71 -7.94
N GLU A 113 -14.53 -23.66 -7.81
CA GLU A 113 -15.64 -23.41 -8.74
C GLU A 113 -15.14 -22.98 -10.12
N VAL A 114 -14.08 -22.18 -10.21
CA VAL A 114 -13.43 -21.81 -11.47
C VAL A 114 -12.84 -23.06 -12.16
N THR A 115 -12.16 -23.93 -11.40
CA THR A 115 -11.64 -25.19 -11.96
C THR A 115 -12.77 -26.05 -12.51
N ARG A 116 -13.85 -26.24 -11.74
CA ARG A 116 -15.02 -27.01 -12.17
C ARG A 116 -15.70 -26.41 -13.41
N LEU A 117 -15.84 -25.08 -13.46
CA LEU A 117 -16.38 -24.40 -14.63
C LEU A 117 -15.48 -24.62 -15.86
N SER A 118 -14.17 -24.50 -15.67
CA SER A 118 -13.19 -24.70 -16.74
C SER A 118 -13.26 -26.12 -17.29
N GLU A 119 -13.36 -27.14 -16.43
CA GLU A 119 -13.53 -28.54 -16.84
C GLU A 119 -14.80 -28.75 -17.69
N MET A 120 -15.93 -28.17 -17.28
CA MET A 120 -17.18 -28.26 -18.05
C MET A 120 -17.06 -27.55 -19.41
N VAL A 121 -16.37 -26.42 -19.47
CA VAL A 121 -16.14 -25.71 -20.72
C VAL A 121 -15.20 -26.49 -21.64
N VAL A 122 -14.16 -27.12 -21.10
CA VAL A 122 -13.30 -28.06 -21.85
C VAL A 122 -14.19 -29.11 -22.52
N GLU A 123 -15.08 -29.76 -21.77
CA GLU A 123 -15.98 -30.77 -22.34
C GLU A 123 -16.80 -30.25 -23.52
N ILE A 124 -17.30 -29.01 -23.46
CA ILE A 124 -18.01 -28.36 -24.57
C ILE A 124 -17.08 -28.15 -25.77
N MET A 125 -15.87 -27.63 -25.54
CA MET A 125 -14.90 -27.33 -26.61
C MET A 125 -14.47 -28.59 -27.37
N PHE A 126 -14.47 -29.76 -26.72
CA PHE A 126 -14.11 -31.05 -27.33
C PHE A 126 -15.28 -31.79 -27.99
N ILE A 127 -16.49 -31.22 -28.04
CA ILE A 127 -17.59 -31.83 -28.78
C ILE A 127 -17.39 -31.63 -30.29
N ASP A 128 -17.38 -32.73 -31.03
CA ASP A 128 -17.42 -32.74 -32.49
C ASP A 128 -18.82 -32.34 -32.97
N ASN A 129 -18.88 -31.40 -33.92
CA ASN A 129 -20.13 -30.79 -34.42
C ASN A 129 -21.02 -30.24 -33.30
N PRO A 130 -20.65 -29.11 -32.68
CA PRO A 130 -21.34 -28.57 -31.51
C PRO A 130 -22.70 -27.93 -31.84
N ILE A 131 -22.93 -27.53 -33.10
CA ILE A 131 -24.14 -26.82 -33.54
C ILE A 131 -25.37 -27.72 -33.42
N GLY A 132 -26.32 -27.31 -32.58
CA GLY A 132 -27.57 -28.06 -32.34
C GLY A 132 -27.37 -29.38 -31.57
N ASN A 133 -26.19 -29.62 -31.01
CA ASN A 133 -25.90 -30.84 -30.27
C ASN A 133 -26.58 -30.83 -28.89
N LYS A 134 -27.46 -31.80 -28.62
CA LYS A 134 -28.20 -31.91 -27.35
C LYS A 134 -27.28 -31.97 -26.11
N LYS A 135 -26.16 -32.69 -26.21
CA LYS A 135 -25.19 -32.79 -25.11
C LYS A 135 -24.51 -31.45 -24.83
N ALA A 136 -24.13 -30.73 -25.89
CA ALA A 136 -23.55 -29.40 -25.75
C ALA A 136 -24.54 -28.42 -25.09
N ILE A 137 -25.81 -28.44 -25.51
CA ILE A 137 -26.88 -27.61 -24.93
C ILE A 137 -27.08 -27.90 -23.43
N GLU A 138 -27.13 -29.18 -23.04
CA GLU A 138 -27.28 -29.57 -21.63
C GLU A 138 -26.07 -29.11 -20.80
N LEU A 139 -24.85 -29.31 -21.30
CA LEU A 139 -23.62 -28.87 -20.63
C LEU A 139 -23.59 -27.34 -20.50
N MET A 140 -23.98 -26.61 -21.53
CA MET A 140 -24.02 -25.15 -21.50
C MET A 140 -25.03 -24.63 -20.48
N GLY A 141 -26.18 -25.30 -20.31
CA GLY A 141 -27.11 -24.99 -19.23
C GLY A 141 -26.47 -25.08 -17.85
N LYS A 142 -25.68 -26.14 -17.61
CA LYS A 142 -24.93 -26.32 -16.35
C LYS A 142 -23.81 -25.29 -16.19
N VAL A 143 -23.11 -24.95 -17.27
CA VAL A 143 -22.06 -23.91 -17.31
C VAL A 143 -22.66 -22.54 -16.98
N SER A 144 -23.80 -22.18 -17.56
CA SER A 144 -24.48 -20.91 -17.26
C SER A 144 -24.93 -20.85 -15.80
N GLU A 145 -25.55 -21.91 -15.28
CA GLU A 145 -26.01 -21.97 -13.89
C GLU A 145 -24.85 -21.88 -12.89
N LEU A 146 -23.76 -22.62 -13.14
CA LEU A 146 -22.55 -22.54 -12.32
C LEU A 146 -21.87 -21.17 -12.46
N GLY A 147 -21.82 -20.64 -13.67
CA GLY A 147 -21.25 -19.34 -14.01
C GLY A 147 -21.94 -18.19 -13.28
N GLU A 148 -23.27 -18.15 -13.28
CA GLU A 148 -24.03 -17.13 -12.54
C GLU A 148 -23.78 -17.17 -11.03
N ARG A 149 -23.71 -18.37 -10.44
CA ARG A 149 -23.36 -18.53 -9.03
C ARG A 149 -21.93 -18.06 -8.75
N LEU A 150 -20.99 -18.49 -9.59
CA LEU A 150 -19.59 -18.14 -9.46
C LEU A 150 -19.36 -16.63 -9.60
N ILE A 151 -20.04 -15.96 -10.53
CA ILE A 151 -19.99 -14.49 -10.67
C ILE A 151 -20.42 -13.82 -9.37
N LYS A 152 -21.52 -14.25 -8.75
CA LYS A 152 -21.97 -13.73 -7.44
C LYS A 152 -20.99 -14.03 -6.31
N ASP A 153 -20.28 -15.15 -6.36
CA ASP A 153 -19.23 -15.48 -5.39
C ASP A 153 -17.98 -14.62 -5.61
N ILE A 154 -17.58 -14.35 -6.86
CA ILE A 154 -16.48 -13.45 -7.21
C ILE A 154 -16.81 -12.00 -6.84
N GLU A 155 -18.04 -11.54 -7.04
CA GLU A 155 -18.48 -10.21 -6.59
C GLU A 155 -18.38 -10.06 -5.07
N ARG A 156 -18.79 -11.08 -4.32
CA ARG A 156 -18.60 -11.13 -2.86
C ARG A 156 -17.12 -11.13 -2.50
N PHE A 157 -16.30 -11.85 -3.26
CA PHE A 157 -14.86 -11.88 -3.04
C PHE A 157 -14.20 -10.51 -3.28
N ASN A 158 -14.59 -9.83 -4.35
CA ASN A 158 -14.18 -8.47 -4.67
C ASN A 158 -14.66 -7.45 -3.62
N HIS A 159 -15.85 -7.65 -3.06
CA HIS A 159 -16.37 -6.81 -1.98
C HIS A 159 -15.49 -6.94 -0.73
N ILE A 160 -15.04 -8.16 -0.37
CA ILE A 160 -14.08 -8.36 0.73
C ILE A 160 -12.78 -7.60 0.45
N ALA A 161 -12.23 -7.73 -0.76
CA ALA A 161 -11.01 -7.01 -1.16
C ALA A 161 -11.18 -5.48 -1.06
N SER A 162 -12.31 -4.97 -1.52
CA SER A 162 -12.62 -3.54 -1.54
C SER A 162 -12.88 -3.00 -0.13
N GLU A 163 -13.58 -3.75 0.72
CA GLU A 163 -13.83 -3.39 2.12
C GLU A 163 -12.51 -3.24 2.88
N ASP A 164 -11.57 -4.17 2.70
CA ASP A 164 -10.25 -4.11 3.32
C ASP A 164 -9.44 -2.93 2.80
N ARG A 165 -9.47 -2.68 1.48
CA ARG A 165 -8.79 -1.54 0.85
C ARG A 165 -9.33 -0.21 1.40
N ASP A 166 -10.65 -0.06 1.48
CA ASP A 166 -11.29 1.18 1.91
C ASP A 166 -11.06 1.44 3.39
N LYS A 167 -11.07 0.39 4.24
CA LYS A 167 -10.64 0.49 5.65
C LYS A 167 -9.20 0.96 5.77
N LEU A 168 -8.29 0.39 4.97
CA LEU A 168 -6.89 0.81 4.97
C LEU A 168 -6.73 2.25 4.45
N ALA A 169 -7.53 2.67 3.46
CA ALA A 169 -7.51 4.03 2.94
C ALA A 169 -7.92 5.06 4.00
N LEU A 170 -8.92 4.74 4.84
CA LEU A 170 -9.31 5.58 5.98
C LEU A 170 -8.21 5.67 7.05
N VAL A 171 -7.45 4.60 7.28
CA VAL A 171 -6.30 4.62 8.19
C VAL A 171 -5.16 5.44 7.59
N ALA A 172 -4.85 5.22 6.32
CA ALA A 172 -3.81 5.94 5.58
C ALA A 172 -4.10 7.45 5.52
N SER A 173 -5.35 7.85 5.26
CA SER A 173 -5.78 9.25 5.25
C SER A 173 -5.56 9.91 6.62
N ARG A 174 -5.99 9.26 7.70
CA ARG A 174 -5.75 9.76 9.07
C ARG A 174 -4.26 9.86 9.42
N MET A 175 -3.45 8.92 8.94
CA MET A 175 -2.00 8.97 9.10
C MET A 175 -1.38 10.11 8.27
N ALA A 176 -1.86 10.35 7.05
CA ALA A 176 -1.40 11.42 6.19
C ALA A 176 -1.71 12.79 6.80
N GLU A 177 -2.89 13.00 7.38
CA GLU A 177 -3.23 14.25 8.10
C GLU A 177 -2.30 14.51 9.29
N ARG A 178 -2.07 13.49 10.13
CA ARG A 178 -1.13 13.59 11.26
C ARG A 178 0.30 13.89 10.80
N THR A 179 0.74 13.20 9.75
CA THR A 179 2.06 13.42 9.15
C THR A 179 2.18 14.82 8.58
N ARG A 180 1.14 15.32 7.90
CA ARG A 180 1.11 16.67 7.34
C ARG A 180 1.28 17.74 8.42
N LEU A 181 0.55 17.64 9.53
CA LEU A 181 0.73 18.54 10.67
C LEU A 181 2.17 18.52 11.18
N MET A 182 2.78 17.34 11.30
CA MET A 182 4.15 17.17 11.77
C MET A 182 5.20 17.76 10.83
N VAL A 183 5.03 17.60 9.52
CA VAL A 183 5.93 18.16 8.50
C VAL A 183 5.97 19.68 8.57
N TYR A 184 4.87 20.34 8.96
CA TYR A 184 4.86 21.79 9.16
C TYR A 184 5.32 22.22 10.55
N THR A 185 5.01 21.47 11.61
CA THR A 185 5.36 21.87 12.98
C THR A 185 6.84 21.67 13.31
N PHE A 186 7.51 20.64 12.79
CA PHE A 186 8.92 20.37 13.11
C PHE A 186 9.90 21.44 12.59
N PRO A 187 9.81 21.92 11.33
CA PRO A 187 10.66 23.02 10.86
C PRO A 187 10.43 24.29 11.67
N VAL A 188 9.17 24.61 11.99
CA VAL A 188 8.83 25.78 12.81
C VAL A 188 9.41 25.65 14.21
N ALA A 189 9.25 24.50 14.87
CA ALA A 189 9.84 24.24 16.18
C ALA A 189 11.37 24.31 16.15
N GLY A 190 12.01 23.81 15.09
CA GLY A 190 13.45 23.93 14.87
C GLY A 190 13.90 25.39 14.73
N LEU A 191 13.19 26.21 13.96
CA LEU A 191 13.48 27.65 13.83
C LEU A 191 13.33 28.38 15.17
N VAL A 192 12.27 28.07 15.93
CA VAL A 192 12.04 28.64 17.27
C VAL A 192 13.17 28.23 18.22
N LEU A 193 13.60 26.96 18.20
CA LEU A 193 14.72 26.48 19.02
C LEU A 193 16.03 27.19 18.66
N LEU A 194 16.31 27.37 17.37
CA LEU A 194 17.48 28.11 16.90
C LEU A 194 17.44 29.57 17.36
N ALA A 195 16.28 30.22 17.32
CA ALA A 195 16.12 31.60 17.81
C ALA A 195 16.38 31.68 19.33
N ILE A 196 15.86 30.73 20.11
CA ILE A 196 16.09 30.65 21.57
C ILE A 196 17.58 30.43 21.87
N LEU A 197 18.22 29.48 21.17
CA LEU A 197 19.65 29.19 21.29
C LEU A 197 20.49 30.41 20.94
N TYR A 198 20.15 31.13 19.86
CA TYR A 198 20.84 32.35 19.46
C TYR A 198 20.77 33.43 20.55
N VAL A 199 19.57 33.71 21.08
CA VAL A 199 19.40 34.69 22.16
C VAL A 199 20.14 34.26 23.43
N TYR A 200 20.10 32.97 23.77
CA TYR A 200 20.83 32.41 24.91
C TYR A 200 22.35 32.58 24.78
N LEU A 201 22.91 32.15 23.64
CA LEU A 201 24.35 32.27 23.36
C LEU A 201 24.79 33.73 23.37
N LYS A 202 24.03 34.61 22.70
CA LYS A 202 24.31 36.05 22.67
C LYS A 202 24.37 36.62 24.08
N ARG A 203 23.34 36.39 24.90
CA ARG A 203 23.21 37.00 26.24
C ARG A 203 24.19 36.44 27.27
N TYR A 204 24.45 35.13 27.25
CA TYR A 204 25.19 34.47 28.33
C TYR A 204 26.61 34.06 27.99
N ILE A 205 26.99 34.09 26.70
CA ILE A 205 28.32 33.67 26.22
C ILE A 205 28.97 34.80 25.43
N SER A 206 28.38 35.20 24.29
CA SER A 206 29.03 36.13 23.35
C SER A 206 29.22 37.53 23.94
N THR A 207 28.18 38.17 24.49
CA THR A 207 28.31 39.53 25.06
C THR A 207 29.31 39.57 26.23
N PRO A 208 29.25 38.66 27.23
CA PRO A 208 30.24 38.64 28.30
C PRO A 208 31.68 38.39 27.82
N LEU A 209 31.89 37.52 26.82
CA LEU A 209 33.21 37.29 26.23
C LEU A 209 33.72 38.54 25.52
N LEU A 210 32.85 39.27 24.82
CA LEU A 210 33.20 40.52 24.14
C LEU A 210 33.56 41.63 25.12
N GLU A 211 32.85 41.72 26.25
CA GLU A 211 33.18 42.63 27.35
C GLU A 211 34.53 42.28 27.99
N LEU A 212 34.80 40.99 28.23
CA LEU A 212 36.09 40.51 28.73
C LEU A 212 37.23 40.82 27.74
N TYR A 213 37.02 40.58 26.45
CA TYR A 213 37.99 40.89 25.41
C TYR A 213 38.30 42.39 25.35
N ARG A 214 37.26 43.25 25.31
CA ARG A 214 37.42 44.72 25.31
C ARG A 214 38.06 45.23 26.60
N GLY A 215 37.79 44.59 27.74
CA GLY A 215 38.45 44.90 29.01
C GLY A 215 39.94 44.55 28.99
N ALA A 216 40.28 43.35 28.52
CA ALA A 216 41.67 42.91 28.36
C ALA A 216 42.44 43.78 27.35
N GLU A 217 41.78 44.19 26.26
CA GLU A 217 42.35 45.10 25.26
C GLU A 217 42.63 46.49 25.85
N ARG A 218 41.72 47.05 26.67
CA ARG A 218 41.95 48.32 27.39
C ARG A 218 43.14 48.23 28.34
N VAL A 219 43.20 47.17 29.14
CA VAL A 219 44.33 46.91 30.06
C VAL A 219 45.65 46.76 29.28
N SER A 220 45.65 46.05 28.15
CA SER A 220 46.84 45.89 27.31
C SER A 220 47.31 47.19 26.67
N ARG A 221 46.41 48.15 26.45
CA ARG A 221 46.74 49.48 25.90
C ARG A 221 47.13 50.50 26.98
N GLY A 222 47.17 50.08 28.26
CA GLY A 222 47.51 50.95 29.39
C GLY A 222 46.40 51.93 29.79
N ASP A 223 45.17 51.68 29.33
CA ASP A 223 44.02 52.54 29.58
C ASP A 223 43.25 51.98 30.79
N TYR A 224 43.51 52.55 31.98
CA TYR A 224 43.01 52.07 33.27
C TYR A 224 41.71 52.76 33.75
N THR A 225 41.09 53.57 32.88
CA THR A 225 39.75 54.15 33.06
C THR A 225 38.66 53.28 32.43
#